data_AF-A0A2K5AT21-F1
#
_entry.id   AF-A0A2K5AT21-F1
#
_cell.length_a   1.000
_cell.length_b   1.000
_cell.length_c   1.000
_cell.angle_alpha   90.00
_cell.angle_beta   90.00
_cell.angle_gamma   90.00
#
_symmetry.space_group_name_H-M   'P 1'
#
loop_
_entity.id
_entity.type
_entity.pdbx_description
1 polymer ?
#
loop_
_entity_poly.entity_id
_entity_poly.type
_entity_poly.pdbx_seq_one_letter_code
_entity_poly.pdbx_strand_id
1 'polypeptide(L)'
;MVNFKLVVGNKDGKSTTYEIKDDQAKPLLGLRIGDVFDATVIGLPGKIRITGGSDKAGVPMRPDVHGAVKKYVLLTKGIGLRKARKGERVRKLVRGNVISEDIYQINAVLVEEVKSDKREGGGEGQVQGQATKEQEQEQNAQQTN
;
A
#
# COMPACT_ATOMS: atom_id res chain seq x y z
N MET A 1 7.12 -5.84 11.83
CA MET A 1 6.99 -4.48 11.30
C MET A 1 6.78 -4.59 9.80
N VAL A 2 5.57 -4.26 9.37
CA VAL A 2 5.12 -4.26 7.99
C VAL A 2 5.31 -2.84 7.45
N ASN A 3 6.30 -2.69 6.58
CA ASN A 3 6.62 -1.42 5.95
C ASN A 3 6.44 -1.57 4.45
N PHE A 4 5.65 -0.67 3.86
CA PHE A 4 5.44 -0.63 2.43
C PHE A 4 5.85 0.72 1.85
N LYS A 5 6.50 0.67 0.69
CA LYS A 5 6.64 1.82 -0.19
C LYS A 5 5.41 1.89 -1.09
N LEU A 6 4.53 2.85 -0.88
CA LEU A 6 3.39 3.08 -1.77
C LEU A 6 3.75 4.11 -2.83
N VAL A 7 3.59 3.75 -4.09
CA VAL A 7 3.74 4.67 -5.21
C VAL A 7 2.35 4.93 -5.80
N VAL A 8 1.91 6.18 -5.72
CA VAL A 8 0.61 6.62 -6.25
C VAL A 8 0.84 7.46 -7.50
N GLY A 9 0.23 7.05 -8.61
CA GLY A 9 0.20 7.83 -9.85
C GLY A 9 -1.04 8.71 -9.94
N ASN A 10 -0.84 10.00 -10.22
CA ASN A 10 -1.90 10.96 -10.54
C ASN A 10 -2.19 10.97 -12.04
N LYS A 11 -3.36 11.50 -12.44
CA LYS A 11 -3.71 11.67 -13.86
C LYS A 11 -2.78 12.64 -14.59
N ASP A 12 -2.15 13.55 -13.85
CA ASP A 12 -1.14 14.50 -14.36
C ASP A 12 0.20 13.85 -14.75
N GLY A 13 0.32 12.52 -14.64
CA GLY A 13 1.53 11.78 -14.97
C GLY A 13 2.64 11.88 -13.91
N LYS A 14 2.43 12.65 -12.83
CA LYS A 14 3.31 12.68 -11.66
C LYS A 14 3.01 11.50 -10.73
N SER A 15 4.07 10.95 -10.12
CA SER A 15 3.96 9.90 -9.12
C SER A 15 4.58 10.33 -7.81
N THR A 16 3.82 10.19 -6.73
CA THR A 16 4.26 10.49 -5.35
C THR A 16 4.53 9.20 -4.60
N THR A 17 5.61 9.19 -3.82
CA THR A 17 6.00 8.04 -3.00
C THR A 17 5.67 8.33 -1.54
N TYR A 18 5.01 7.38 -0.88
CA TYR A 18 4.70 7.43 0.55
C TYR A 18 5.27 6.20 1.24
N GLU A 19 5.86 6.40 2.41
CA GLU A 19 6.29 5.31 3.28
C GLU A 19 5.20 5.03 4.31
N ILE A 20 4.62 3.85 4.23
CA ILE A 20 3.52 3.42 5.08
C ILE A 20 4.08 2.48 6.14
N LYS A 21 3.82 2.82 7.40
CA LYS A 21 4.23 2.05 8.58
C LYS A 21 3.02 1.40 9.24
N ASP A 22 3.23 0.20 9.77
CA ASP A 22 2.35 -0.67 10.58
C ASP A 22 0.85 -0.30 10.65
N ASP A 23 0.46 0.80 11.31
CA ASP A 23 -0.96 1.14 11.49
C ASP A 23 -1.71 1.43 10.19
N GLN A 24 -1.05 2.08 9.24
CA GLN A 24 -1.62 2.38 7.92
C GLN A 24 -1.44 1.21 6.94
N ALA A 25 -0.59 0.24 7.28
CA ALA A 25 -0.30 -0.92 6.44
C ALA A 25 -1.31 -2.07 6.67
N LYS A 26 -1.82 -2.22 7.90
CA LYS A 26 -2.78 -3.28 8.27
C LYS A 26 -3.99 -3.37 7.32
N PRO A 27 -4.65 -2.26 6.92
CA PRO A 27 -5.82 -2.32 6.04
C PRO A 27 -5.49 -2.72 4.60
N LEU A 28 -4.22 -2.58 4.18
CA LEU A 28 -3.78 -2.95 2.84
C LEU A 28 -3.48 -4.45 2.71
N LEU A 29 -3.27 -5.13 3.83
CA LEU A 29 -3.05 -6.58 3.85
C LEU A 29 -4.34 -7.30 3.44
N GLY A 30 -4.21 -8.32 2.59
CA GLY A 30 -5.36 -9.11 2.13
C GLY A 30 -6.11 -8.53 0.92
N LEU A 31 -5.87 -7.25 0.56
CA LEU A 31 -6.40 -6.67 -0.66
C LEU A 31 -5.78 -7.32 -1.90
N ARG A 32 -6.54 -7.32 -3.01
CA ARG A 32 -6.10 -7.87 -4.29
C ARG A 32 -5.71 -6.77 -5.26
N ILE A 33 -4.85 -7.12 -6.20
CA ILE A 33 -4.60 -6.28 -7.37
C ILE A 33 -5.91 -6.10 -8.15
N GLY A 34 -6.26 -4.84 -8.41
CA GLY A 34 -7.48 -4.43 -9.08
C GLY A 34 -8.51 -3.81 -8.14
N ASP A 35 -8.39 -4.04 -6.82
CA ASP A 35 -9.32 -3.51 -5.83
C ASP A 35 -9.17 -1.99 -5.69
N VAL A 36 -10.30 -1.34 -5.40
CA VAL A 36 -10.38 0.08 -5.09
C VAL A 36 -10.44 0.24 -3.59
N PHE A 37 -9.60 1.12 -3.07
CA PHE A 37 -9.43 1.38 -1.64
C PHE A 37 -9.48 2.89 -1.38
N ASP A 38 -10.03 3.26 -0.21
CA ASP A 38 -10.12 4.65 0.19
C ASP A 38 -8.76 5.17 0.65
N ALA A 39 -8.26 6.20 -0.03
CA ALA A 39 -6.92 6.73 0.21
C ALA A 39 -6.80 7.51 1.53
N THR A 40 -7.94 7.79 2.18
CA THR A 40 -8.01 8.53 3.46
C THR A 40 -7.20 7.87 4.56
N VAL A 41 -7.13 6.53 4.55
CA VAL A 41 -6.30 5.77 5.48
C VAL A 41 -4.82 6.20 5.37
N ILE A 42 -4.34 6.46 4.16
CA ILE A 42 -2.94 6.82 3.90
C ILE A 42 -2.70 8.34 4.04
N GLY A 43 -3.74 9.12 4.36
CA GLY A 43 -3.68 10.59 4.42
C GLY A 43 -3.83 11.27 3.06
N LEU A 44 -4.33 10.55 2.05
CA LEU A 44 -4.64 11.10 0.72
C LEU A 44 -6.15 11.27 0.54
N PRO A 45 -6.61 12.39 -0.04
CA PRO A 45 -8.02 12.56 -0.39
C PRO A 45 -8.35 11.74 -1.65
N GLY A 46 -9.44 10.96 -1.61
CA GLY A 46 -9.98 10.25 -2.78
C GLY A 46 -9.84 8.73 -2.73
N LYS A 47 -10.06 8.09 -3.89
CA LYS A 47 -10.01 6.63 -4.06
C LYS A 47 -8.84 6.20 -4.92
N ILE A 48 -8.10 5.21 -4.45
CA ILE A 48 -6.98 4.62 -5.18
C ILE A 48 -7.31 3.20 -5.64
N ARG A 49 -6.80 2.81 -6.80
CA ARG A 49 -6.86 1.45 -7.30
C ARG A 49 -5.48 0.82 -7.30
N ILE A 50 -5.38 -0.37 -6.73
CA ILE A 50 -4.13 -1.14 -6.68
C ILE A 50 -3.88 -1.75 -8.05
N THR A 51 -2.74 -1.45 -8.66
CA THR A 51 -2.37 -1.95 -10.00
C THR A 51 -1.36 -3.08 -9.95
N GLY A 52 -0.56 -3.16 -8.89
CA GLY A 52 0.44 -4.20 -8.73
C GLY A 52 1.47 -3.86 -7.66
N GLY A 53 2.63 -4.49 -7.75
CA GLY A 53 3.71 -4.29 -6.80
C GLY A 53 4.87 -5.23 -7.01
N SER A 54 5.83 -5.18 -6.10
CA SER A 54 6.99 -6.06 -6.06
C SER A 54 7.25 -6.57 -4.64
N ASP A 55 7.65 -7.82 -4.59
CA ASP A 55 8.15 -8.47 -3.38
C ASP A 55 9.52 -7.90 -2.94
N LYS A 56 9.92 -8.13 -1.68
CA LYS A 56 11.27 -7.77 -1.19
C LYS A 56 12.41 -8.37 -2.04
N ALA A 57 12.18 -9.53 -2.65
CA ALA A 57 13.14 -10.16 -3.56
C ALA A 57 13.10 -9.60 -5.00
N GLY A 58 12.32 -8.54 -5.26
CA GLY A 58 12.14 -7.96 -6.60
C GLY A 58 11.24 -8.78 -7.53
N VAL A 59 10.58 -9.83 -7.01
CA VAL A 59 9.63 -10.64 -7.78
C VAL A 59 8.37 -9.82 -8.04
N PRO A 60 7.92 -9.67 -9.30
CA PRO A 60 6.72 -8.91 -9.62
C PRO A 60 5.47 -9.66 -9.18
N MET A 61 4.46 -8.91 -8.75
CA MET A 61 3.10 -9.44 -8.55
C MET A 61 2.37 -9.58 -9.88
N ARG A 62 1.51 -10.60 -9.98
CA ARG A 62 0.70 -10.85 -11.17
C ARG A 62 -0.76 -11.11 -10.79
N PRO A 63 -1.74 -10.42 -11.44
CA PRO A 63 -3.15 -10.53 -11.09
C PRO A 63 -3.73 -11.94 -11.29
N ASP A 64 -3.20 -12.69 -12.26
CA ASP A 64 -3.71 -14.02 -12.62
C ASP A 64 -3.41 -15.10 -11.56
N VAL A 65 -2.37 -14.90 -10.75
CA VAL A 65 -1.93 -15.88 -9.74
C VAL A 65 -2.64 -15.56 -8.43
N HIS A 66 -3.47 -16.49 -7.97
CA HIS A 66 -4.28 -16.27 -6.78
C HIS A 66 -3.50 -16.51 -5.49
N GLY A 67 -3.74 -15.66 -4.50
CA GLY A 67 -3.24 -15.82 -3.13
C GLY A 67 -1.92 -15.08 -2.86
N ALA A 68 -1.47 -15.14 -1.61
CA ALA A 68 -0.23 -14.52 -1.15
C ALA A 68 0.97 -15.48 -1.26
N VAL A 69 1.09 -16.20 -2.39
CA VAL A 69 2.09 -17.25 -2.59
C VAL A 69 3.11 -16.88 -3.66
N LYS A 70 4.32 -17.45 -3.55
CA LYS A 70 5.33 -17.42 -4.62
C LYS A 70 5.22 -18.72 -5.40
N LYS A 71 4.99 -18.66 -6.70
CA LYS A 71 4.85 -19.85 -7.55
C LYS A 71 5.64 -19.70 -8.83
N TYR A 72 6.26 -20.80 -9.27
CA TYR A 72 6.84 -20.88 -10.60
C TYR A 72 5.72 -21.08 -11.62
N VAL A 73 5.58 -20.14 -12.54
CA VAL A 73 4.58 -20.17 -13.61
C VAL A 73 5.29 -20.14 -14.96
N LEU A 74 4.78 -20.92 -15.91
CA LEU A 74 5.25 -20.90 -17.30
C LEU A 74 4.70 -19.63 -17.99
N LEU A 75 5.54 -18.62 -18.13
CA LEU A 75 5.16 -17.32 -18.68
C LEU A 75 5.45 -17.24 -20.17
N THR A 76 4.54 -16.56 -20.88
CA THR A 76 4.77 -15.98 -22.19
C THR A 76 5.22 -14.53 -22.04
N LYS A 77 5.41 -13.80 -23.16
CA LYS A 77 5.70 -12.36 -23.14
C LYS A 77 4.65 -11.61 -22.29
N GLY A 78 5.10 -10.82 -21.32
CA GLY A 78 4.22 -10.08 -20.41
C GLY A 78 4.89 -9.67 -19.09
N ILE A 79 4.08 -9.58 -18.02
CA ILE A 79 4.53 -9.22 -16.67
C ILE A 79 5.52 -10.28 -16.16
N GLY A 80 6.73 -9.86 -15.79
CA GLY A 80 7.85 -10.74 -15.39
C GLY A 80 8.73 -11.26 -16.54
N LEU A 81 8.27 -11.15 -17.78
CA LEU A 81 9.04 -11.53 -18.98
C LEU A 81 8.75 -10.57 -20.15
N ARG A 82 9.41 -9.40 -20.12
CA ARG A 82 9.20 -8.34 -21.12
C ARG A 82 9.81 -8.67 -22.48
N LYS A 83 11.02 -9.23 -22.49
CA LYS A 83 11.74 -9.67 -23.67
C LYS A 83 11.61 -11.19 -23.77
N ALA A 84 10.86 -11.65 -24.77
CA ALA A 84 10.72 -13.06 -25.12
C ALA A 84 10.67 -13.17 -26.64
N ARG A 85 11.35 -14.17 -27.20
CA ARG A 85 11.23 -14.50 -28.62
C ARG A 85 9.86 -15.10 -28.91
N LYS A 86 9.43 -15.06 -30.18
CA LYS A 86 8.16 -15.65 -30.59
C LYS A 86 8.19 -17.16 -30.28
N GLY A 87 7.23 -17.64 -29.50
CA GLY A 87 7.16 -19.04 -29.06
C GLY A 87 7.98 -19.39 -27.82
N GLU A 88 8.78 -18.47 -27.28
CA GLU A 88 9.55 -18.71 -26.06
C GLU A 88 8.66 -18.65 -24.82
N ARG A 89 8.70 -19.72 -24.01
CA ARG A 89 8.00 -19.81 -22.73
C ARG A 89 9.02 -20.14 -21.66
N VAL A 90 9.07 -19.34 -20.61
CA VAL A 90 10.06 -19.49 -19.52
C VAL A 90 9.32 -19.66 -18.21
N ARG A 91 9.72 -20.66 -17.43
CA ARG A 91 9.26 -20.78 -16.03
C ARG A 91 9.98 -19.73 -15.19
N LYS A 92 9.23 -18.80 -14.60
CA LYS A 92 9.75 -17.82 -13.66
C LYS A 92 8.94 -17.82 -12.38
N LEU A 93 9.60 -17.43 -11.30
CA LEU A 93 8.97 -17.19 -10.01
C LEU A 93 8.14 -15.90 -10.11
N VAL A 94 6.90 -15.96 -9.65
CA VAL A 94 5.96 -14.84 -9.65
C VAL A 94 5.24 -14.80 -8.30
N ARG A 95 4.91 -13.60 -7.83
CA ARG A 95 4.08 -13.40 -6.64
C ARG A 95 2.61 -13.32 -7.04
N GLY A 96 1.74 -13.90 -6.22
CA GLY A 96 0.30 -13.81 -6.43
C GLY A 96 -0.26 -12.40 -6.26
N ASN A 97 -1.58 -12.30 -6.40
CA ASN A 97 -2.32 -11.06 -6.47
C ASN A 97 -2.71 -10.45 -5.12
N VAL A 98 -2.58 -11.21 -4.02
CA VAL A 98 -2.94 -10.75 -2.68
C VAL A 98 -1.75 -10.03 -2.03
N ILE A 99 -2.02 -8.90 -1.39
CA ILE A 99 -1.03 -8.14 -0.63
C ILE A 99 -0.75 -8.81 0.72
N SER A 100 0.54 -8.98 1.00
CA SER A 100 1.09 -9.68 2.17
C SER A 100 2.28 -8.92 2.73
N GLU A 101 2.69 -9.24 3.94
CA GLU A 101 3.81 -8.62 4.67
C GLU A 101 5.19 -8.72 3.97
N ASP A 102 5.34 -9.68 3.05
CA ASP A 102 6.57 -9.87 2.28
C ASP A 102 6.78 -8.82 1.17
N ILE A 103 5.73 -8.06 0.85
CA ILE A 103 5.78 -7.06 -0.21
C ILE A 103 6.64 -5.89 0.23
N TYR A 104 7.38 -5.33 -0.72
CA TYR A 104 8.17 -4.11 -0.49
C TYR A 104 7.47 -2.88 -1.05
N GLN A 105 7.01 -2.95 -2.30
CA GLN A 105 6.41 -1.82 -2.99
C GLN A 105 5.03 -2.17 -3.52
N ILE A 106 4.07 -1.27 -3.31
CA ILE A 106 2.72 -1.32 -3.87
C ILE A 106 2.56 -0.16 -4.84
N ASN A 107 1.99 -0.44 -6.01
CA ASN A 107 1.72 0.56 -7.05
C ASN A 107 0.22 0.79 -7.16
N ALA A 108 -0.20 2.04 -7.03
CA ALA A 108 -1.60 2.44 -7.10
C ALA A 108 -1.81 3.63 -8.05
N VAL A 109 -3.04 3.78 -8.53
CA VAL A 109 -3.47 4.89 -9.40
C VAL A 109 -4.68 5.56 -8.78
N LEU A 110 -4.71 6.89 -8.77
CA LEU A 110 -5.85 7.67 -8.29
C LEU A 110 -7.01 7.61 -9.29
N VAL A 111 -8.18 7.17 -8.84
CA VAL A 111 -9.39 7.01 -9.68
C VAL A 111 -10.28 8.25 -9.60
N GLU A 112 -10.57 8.68 -8.38
CA GLU A 112 -11.40 9.84 -8.07
C GLU A 112 -10.56 10.88 -7.33
N GLU A 113 -10.41 12.06 -7.93
CA GLU A 113 -9.78 13.22 -7.32
C GLU A 113 -10.84 14.02 -6.57
N VAL A 114 -10.84 13.90 -5.24
CA VAL A 114 -11.47 14.94 -4.41
C VAL A 114 -10.40 16.01 -4.23
N LYS A 115 -10.52 17.12 -4.95
CA LYS A 115 -9.59 18.25 -4.83
C LYS A 115 -9.71 18.85 -3.43
N SER A 116 -8.81 18.47 -2.54
CA SER A 116 -8.41 19.33 -1.43
C SER A 116 -7.01 19.84 -1.73
N ASP A 117 -6.91 21.11 -2.06
CA ASP A 117 -5.64 21.83 -2.14
C ASP A 117 -4.84 21.67 -0.84
N LYS A 118 -3.50 21.63 -0.97
CA LYS A 118 -2.43 21.68 0.07
C LYS A 118 -2.01 20.31 0.64
N ARG A 119 -0.73 19.98 0.82
CA ARG A 119 0.55 20.73 0.83
C ARG A 119 1.68 19.70 0.62
N GLU A 120 2.64 20.01 -0.25
CA GLU A 120 3.98 19.43 -0.12
C GLU A 120 4.61 19.96 1.17
N GLY A 121 5.23 19.08 1.95
CA GLY A 121 5.87 19.43 3.20
C GLY A 121 6.42 18.21 3.91
N GLY A 122 7.54 17.69 3.42
CA GLY A 122 8.44 16.91 4.27
C GLY A 122 9.05 17.83 5.33
N GLY A 123 9.13 17.37 6.57
CA GLY A 123 9.72 18.10 7.68
C GLY A 123 9.48 17.36 9.00
N GLU A 124 10.54 17.25 9.78
CA GLU A 124 10.77 16.31 10.87
C GLU A 124 10.05 16.66 12.19
N GLY A 125 9.89 15.66 13.07
CA GLY A 125 10.13 15.82 14.52
C GLY A 125 9.00 16.38 15.42
N GLN A 126 8.52 15.50 16.31
CA GLN A 126 8.04 15.73 17.70
C GLN A 126 6.94 16.76 17.97
N VAL A 127 5.80 16.32 18.53
CA VAL A 127 5.29 16.82 19.84
C VAL A 127 4.42 15.75 20.52
N GLN A 128 4.67 15.56 21.82
CA GLN A 128 3.97 14.72 22.78
C GLN A 128 2.52 15.19 23.05
N GLY A 129 1.71 14.28 23.64
CA GLY A 129 0.80 14.68 24.72
C GLY A 129 -0.69 14.65 24.43
N GLN A 130 -1.30 13.46 24.40
CA GLN A 130 -2.73 13.26 24.68
C GLN A 130 -2.94 11.93 25.41
N ALA A 131 -2.62 11.88 26.71
CA ALA A 131 -3.02 10.77 27.59
C ALA A 131 -3.31 11.21 29.03
N THR A 132 -3.47 12.51 29.32
CA THR A 132 -3.61 13.02 30.70
C THR A 132 -4.88 13.83 30.97
N LYS A 133 -5.92 13.78 30.13
CA LYS A 133 -7.17 14.52 30.40
C LYS A 133 -8.43 13.69 30.67
N GLU A 134 -8.35 12.36 30.64
CA GLU A 134 -9.50 11.51 30.98
C GLU A 134 -9.41 10.87 32.38
N GLN A 135 -8.28 10.98 33.09
CA GLN A 135 -8.11 10.38 34.43
C GLN A 135 -8.27 11.35 35.61
N GLU A 136 -8.26 12.67 35.39
CA GLU A 136 -8.51 13.66 36.46
C GLU A 136 -10.00 13.94 36.72
N GLN A 137 -10.90 13.51 35.84
CA GLN A 137 -12.34 13.69 36.03
C GLN A 137 -13.00 12.58 36.86
N GLU A 138 -12.40 11.40 36.98
CA GLU A 138 -12.94 10.31 37.80
C GLU A 138 -12.51 10.36 39.27
N GLN A 139 -11.39 11.02 39.58
CA GLN A 139 -10.91 11.15 40.97
C GLN A 139 -11.59 12.29 41.74
N ASN A 140 -12.08 13.34 41.06
CA ASN A 140 -12.76 14.46 41.72
C ASN A 140 -14.26 14.18 41.99
N ALA A 141 -14.80 13.07 41.47
CA ALA A 141 -16.18 12.63 41.72
C ALA A 141 -16.32 11.67 42.92
N GLN A 142 -15.20 11.25 43.54
CA GLN A 142 -15.20 10.29 44.66
C GLN A 142 -14.92 10.95 46.04
N GLN A 143 -14.87 12.28 46.12
CA GLN A 143 -14.62 13.01 47.39
C GLN A 143 -15.78 13.89 47.88
N THR A 144 -16.98 13.77 47.33
CA THR A 144 -18.20 14.36 47.92
C THR A 144 -19.28 13.29 48.09
N ASN A 145 -19.21 12.57 49.20
CA ASN A 145 -20.30 12.23 50.13
C ASN A 145 -19.78 11.29 51.23
#